data_AF-A0A8S9VYT2-F1
#
_entry.id   AF-A0A8S9VYT2-F1
#
_cell.length_a   1.000
_cell.length_b   1.000
_cell.length_c   1.000
_cell.angle_alpha   90.00
_cell.angle_beta   90.00
_cell.angle_gamma   90.00
#
_symmetry.space_group_name_H-M   'P 1'
#
loop_
_entity.id
_entity.type
_entity.pdbx_description
1 polymer ?
#
loop_
_entity_poly.entity_id
_entity_poly.type
_entity_poly.pdbx_seq_one_letter_code
_entity_poly.pdbx_strand_id
1 'polypeptide(L)'
;MKQRILILLVLSLLLTMPAASAGCVKVTEMLMEFNGADAVFTLSYDIETLPKIYIMAFGSAKIVPEIEAPFAPFDKDDVKIERLDYEHAVVVVKNVSYYNKGYYFHNPHELGITVKKLTVDTPDRSPRTHLNTNVTPSLFYEGSPKLNDTLPANNSLLADFD
;
A
#
# COMPACT_ATOMS: atom_id res chain seq x y z
N MET A 1 26.39 -26.77 -30.35
CA MET A 1 24.93 -26.97 -30.40
C MET A 1 24.32 -27.34 -29.05
N LYS A 2 24.80 -28.38 -28.35
CA LYS A 2 24.24 -28.82 -27.04
C LYS A 2 24.13 -27.71 -25.98
N GLN A 3 25.13 -26.84 -25.85
CA GLN A 3 25.13 -25.76 -24.87
C GLN A 3 24.11 -24.65 -25.18
N ARG A 4 23.89 -24.32 -26.47
CA ARG A 4 22.87 -23.34 -26.88
C ARG A 4 21.46 -23.88 -26.66
N ILE A 5 21.24 -25.17 -26.91
CA ILE A 5 19.97 -25.85 -26.65
C ILE A 5 19.71 -25.89 -25.14
N LEU A 6 20.72 -26.18 -24.31
CA LEU A 6 20.58 -26.17 -22.85
C LEU A 6 20.22 -24.78 -22.32
N ILE A 7 20.86 -23.72 -22.82
CA ILE A 7 20.55 -22.33 -22.42
C ILE A 7 19.12 -21.95 -22.84
N LEU A 8 18.71 -22.29 -24.06
CA LEU A 8 17.34 -22.05 -24.53
C LEU A 8 16.30 -22.82 -23.72
N LEU A 9 16.62 -24.06 -23.32
CA LEU A 9 15.72 -24.91 -22.54
C LEU A 9 15.56 -24.36 -21.11
N VAL A 10 16.66 -23.93 -20.48
CA VAL A 10 16.64 -23.26 -19.17
C VAL A 10 15.89 -21.93 -19.23
N LEU A 11 16.10 -21.13 -20.28
CA LEU A 11 15.41 -19.85 -20.47
C LEU A 11 13.91 -20.04 -20.70
N SER A 12 13.52 -21.07 -21.47
CA SER A 12 12.11 -21.40 -21.70
C SER A 12 11.41 -21.88 -20.41
N LEU A 13 12.12 -22.60 -19.54
CA LEU A 13 11.59 -23.07 -18.27
C LEU A 13 11.38 -21.94 -17.25
N LEU A 14 12.24 -20.91 -17.29
CA LEU A 14 12.11 -19.70 -16.47
C LEU A 14 10.89 -18.84 -16.85
N LEU A 15 10.49 -18.85 -18.13
CA LEU A 15 9.31 -18.13 -18.61
C LEU A 15 7.99 -18.82 -18.23
N THR A 16 8.03 -20.13 -17.96
CA THR A 16 6.86 -20.91 -17.50
C THR A 16 6.64 -20.88 -16.00
N MET A 17 7.52 -20.21 -15.23
CA MET A 17 7.30 -20.03 -13.80
C MET A 17 5.96 -19.29 -13.60
N PRO A 18 5.02 -19.85 -12.82
CA PRO A 18 3.82 -19.13 -12.47
C PRO A 18 4.23 -17.80 -11.86
N ALA A 19 3.49 -16.73 -12.20
CA ALA A 19 3.63 -15.45 -11.52
C ALA A 19 3.67 -15.73 -10.00
N ALA A 20 4.66 -15.13 -9.33
CA ALA A 20 4.84 -15.05 -7.89
C ALA A 20 3.80 -15.89 -7.09
N SER A 21 4.21 -17.09 -6.66
CA SER A 21 3.37 -18.00 -5.89
C SER A 21 2.81 -17.28 -4.67
N ALA A 22 1.52 -17.48 -4.37
CA ALA A 22 0.90 -17.02 -3.14
C ALA A 22 1.81 -17.33 -1.93
N GLY A 23 2.21 -16.28 -1.21
CA GLY A 23 3.06 -16.38 -0.01
C GLY A 23 4.54 -16.02 -0.22
N CYS A 24 4.93 -15.55 -1.41
CA CYS A 24 6.30 -15.11 -1.63
C CYS A 24 6.57 -13.66 -1.21
N VAL A 25 5.52 -12.85 -1.09
CA VAL A 25 5.50 -11.52 -0.48
C VAL A 25 4.88 -11.64 0.91
N LYS A 26 5.63 -11.23 1.93
CA LYS A 26 5.17 -11.22 3.32
C LYS A 26 5.08 -9.78 3.79
N VAL A 27 3.85 -9.25 3.85
CA VAL A 27 3.59 -7.91 4.42
C VAL A 27 3.96 -7.92 5.90
N THR A 28 4.96 -7.12 6.26
CA THR A 28 5.49 -7.02 7.62
C THR A 28 4.86 -5.85 8.35
N GLU A 29 4.83 -4.69 7.71
CA GLU A 29 4.27 -3.46 8.26
C GLU A 29 3.28 -2.84 7.29
N MET A 30 2.26 -2.18 7.85
CA MET A 30 1.29 -1.40 7.11
C MET A 30 1.09 -0.08 7.87
N LEU A 31 1.27 1.03 7.19
CA LEU A 31 0.90 2.36 7.66
C LEU A 31 -0.38 2.77 6.95
N MET A 32 -1.41 3.17 7.70
CA MET A 32 -2.67 3.69 7.18
C MET A 32 -2.78 5.16 7.58
N GLU A 33 -2.79 6.04 6.60
CA GLU A 33 -2.92 7.50 6.77
C GLU A 33 -4.25 7.97 6.20
N PHE A 34 -5.06 8.65 7.02
CA PHE A 34 -6.34 9.19 6.56
C PHE A 34 -6.20 10.53 5.84
N ASN A 35 -6.91 10.67 4.72
CA ASN A 35 -7.07 11.93 4.00
C ASN A 35 -8.54 12.14 3.63
N GLY A 36 -9.26 12.89 4.48
CA GLY A 36 -10.68 13.12 4.27
C GLY A 36 -11.48 11.82 4.42
N ALA A 37 -12.22 11.42 3.39
CA ALA A 37 -12.96 10.15 3.38
C ALA A 37 -12.07 8.94 2.98
N ASP A 38 -10.90 9.21 2.42
CA ASP A 38 -10.00 8.22 1.82
C ASP A 38 -8.87 7.86 2.79
N ALA A 39 -8.14 6.79 2.47
CA ALA A 39 -6.92 6.42 3.16
C ALA A 39 -5.81 6.02 2.19
N VAL A 40 -4.58 6.36 2.59
CA VAL A 40 -3.35 5.91 1.94
C VAL A 40 -2.73 4.84 2.80
N PHE A 41 -2.48 3.68 2.21
CA PHE A 41 -1.81 2.57 2.83
C PHE A 41 -0.39 2.44 2.26
N THR A 42 0.60 2.58 3.11
CA THR A 42 2.00 2.26 2.79
C THR A 42 2.32 0.89 3.38
N LEU A 43 2.58 -0.09 2.52
CA LEU A 43 2.95 -1.45 2.90
C LEU A 43 4.46 -1.57 2.86
N SER A 44 5.04 -2.22 3.85
CA SER A 44 6.40 -2.77 3.81
C SER A 44 6.31 -4.29 3.78
N TYR A 45 7.11 -4.93 2.93
CA TYR A 45 7.09 -6.38 2.77
C TYR A 45 8.45 -6.97 2.44
N ASP A 46 8.60 -8.23 2.84
CA ASP A 46 9.74 -9.05 2.47
C ASP A 46 9.38 -9.95 1.29
N ILE A 47 10.24 -9.97 0.27
CA ILE A 47 10.14 -10.89 -0.87
C ILE A 47 11.22 -11.96 -0.74
N GLU A 48 10.85 -13.23 -0.89
CA GLU A 48 11.82 -14.33 -0.90
C GLU A 48 12.85 -14.19 -2.03
N THR A 49 14.08 -14.68 -1.81
CA THR A 49 15.23 -14.44 -2.71
C THR A 49 14.98 -14.81 -4.17
N LEU A 50 14.38 -15.98 -4.43
CA LEU A 50 14.10 -16.44 -5.79
C LEU A 50 13.05 -15.55 -6.50
N PRO A 51 11.89 -15.27 -5.88
CA PRO A 51 10.94 -14.26 -6.35
C PRO A 51 11.56 -12.87 -6.55
N LYS A 52 12.44 -12.40 -5.65
CA LYS A 52 13.15 -11.11 -5.81
C LYS A 52 13.99 -11.09 -7.10
N ILE A 53 14.71 -12.18 -7.41
CA ILE A 53 15.47 -12.33 -8.68
C ILE A 53 14.53 -12.31 -9.89
N TYR A 54 13.40 -13.01 -9.81
CA TYR A 54 12.41 -13.02 -10.88
C TYR A 54 11.83 -11.62 -11.14
N ILE A 55 11.47 -10.88 -10.10
CA ILE A 55 10.95 -9.51 -10.22
C ILE A 55 12.02 -8.57 -10.79
N MET A 56 13.29 -8.73 -10.41
CA MET A 56 14.38 -7.93 -11.01
C MET A 56 14.53 -8.17 -12.51
N ALA A 57 14.29 -9.40 -12.98
CA ALA A 57 14.39 -9.74 -14.40
C ALA A 57 13.14 -9.34 -15.21
N PHE A 58 11.94 -9.38 -14.61
CA PHE A 58 10.67 -9.29 -15.34
C PHE A 58 9.74 -8.17 -14.87
N GLY A 59 10.12 -7.39 -13.86
CA GLY A 59 9.37 -6.27 -13.30
C GLY A 59 8.39 -6.65 -12.17
N SER A 60 7.94 -5.63 -11.42
CA SER A 60 7.05 -5.75 -10.25
C SER A 60 5.58 -6.05 -10.57
N ALA A 61 5.18 -6.04 -11.84
CA ALA A 61 3.81 -6.36 -12.24
C ALA A 61 3.34 -7.77 -11.76
N LYS A 62 4.29 -8.68 -11.47
CA LYS A 62 4.01 -10.04 -11.04
C LYS A 62 3.60 -10.17 -9.57
N ILE A 63 3.92 -9.17 -8.73
CA ILE A 63 3.53 -9.16 -7.31
C ILE A 63 2.26 -8.35 -7.04
N VAL A 64 1.70 -7.67 -8.06
CA VAL A 64 0.45 -6.90 -7.92
C VAL A 64 -0.66 -7.70 -7.22
N PRO A 65 -0.94 -8.97 -7.58
CA PRO A 65 -2.01 -9.72 -6.90
C PRO A 65 -1.76 -9.93 -5.40
N GLU A 66 -0.50 -10.06 -4.98
CA GLU A 66 -0.14 -10.21 -3.55
C GLU A 66 -0.27 -8.88 -2.78
N ILE A 67 -0.09 -7.76 -3.46
CA ILE A 67 -0.30 -6.42 -2.90
C ILE A 67 -1.78 -6.03 -2.87
N GLU A 68 -2.59 -6.53 -3.80
CA GLU A 68 -4.06 -6.34 -3.80
C GLU A 68 -4.77 -7.23 -2.77
N ALA A 69 -4.19 -8.39 -2.41
CA ALA A 69 -4.81 -9.36 -1.52
C ALA A 69 -5.28 -8.79 -0.15
N PRO A 70 -4.54 -7.90 0.55
CA PRO A 70 -5.01 -7.29 1.79
C PRO A 70 -6.29 -6.47 1.59
N PHE A 71 -6.52 -5.95 0.39
CA PHE A 71 -7.60 -5.04 0.05
C PHE A 71 -8.78 -5.73 -0.66
N ALA A 72 -8.75 -7.04 -0.84
CA ALA A 72 -9.83 -7.80 -1.47
C ALA A 72 -11.23 -7.59 -0.84
N PRO A 73 -11.37 -7.29 0.47
CA PRO A 73 -12.66 -6.98 1.07
C PRO A 73 -13.23 -5.59 0.71
N PHE A 74 -12.43 -4.69 0.13
CA PHE A 74 -12.88 -3.38 -0.32
C PHE A 74 -13.44 -3.46 -1.75
N ASP A 75 -14.26 -2.48 -2.12
CA ASP A 75 -14.72 -2.33 -3.50
C ASP A 75 -13.54 -2.10 -4.44
N LYS A 76 -13.44 -2.91 -5.49
CA LYS A 76 -12.30 -2.91 -6.40
C LYS A 76 -12.07 -1.54 -7.07
N ASP A 77 -13.15 -0.80 -7.34
CA ASP A 77 -13.09 0.51 -7.99
C ASP A 77 -12.56 1.61 -7.05
N ASP A 78 -12.54 1.34 -5.74
CA ASP A 78 -12.03 2.26 -4.71
C ASP A 78 -10.56 1.99 -4.36
N VAL A 79 -10.00 0.84 -4.78
CA VAL A 79 -8.60 0.46 -4.50
C VAL A 79 -7.70 0.76 -5.70
N LYS A 80 -6.65 1.54 -5.48
CA LYS A 80 -5.65 1.86 -6.51
C LYS A 80 -4.24 1.75 -5.97
N ILE A 81 -3.40 0.95 -6.62
CA ILE A 81 -1.95 0.95 -6.37
C ILE A 81 -1.35 2.17 -7.08
N GLU A 82 -0.84 3.13 -6.32
CA GLU A 82 -0.15 4.32 -6.83
C GLU A 82 1.34 4.06 -7.04
N ARG A 83 1.97 3.27 -6.16
CA ARG A 83 3.38 2.91 -6.26
C ARG A 83 3.59 1.44 -5.90
N LEU A 84 4.46 0.79 -6.64
CA LEU A 84 4.88 -0.58 -6.38
C LEU A 84 6.36 -0.76 -6.65
N ASP A 85 7.13 -0.99 -5.60
CA ASP A 85 8.57 -1.23 -5.66
C ASP A 85 8.94 -2.58 -5.00
N TYR A 86 10.22 -2.84 -4.74
CA TYR A 86 10.68 -4.18 -4.30
C TYR A 86 10.41 -4.47 -2.83
N GLU A 87 10.15 -3.44 -2.04
CA GLU A 87 10.06 -3.53 -0.58
C GLU A 87 8.84 -2.78 -0.04
N HIS A 88 8.27 -1.87 -0.85
CA HIS A 88 7.13 -1.04 -0.49
C HIS A 88 6.09 -0.94 -1.60
N ALA A 89 4.84 -0.78 -1.17
CA ALA A 89 3.74 -0.38 -2.03
C ALA A 89 2.95 0.74 -1.39
N VAL A 90 2.41 1.64 -2.23
CA VAL A 90 1.47 2.69 -1.82
C VAL A 90 0.14 2.42 -2.49
N VAL A 91 -0.89 2.22 -1.68
CA VAL A 91 -2.24 1.91 -2.11
C VAL A 91 -3.18 2.99 -1.59
N VAL A 92 -3.98 3.58 -2.48
CA VAL A 92 -5.05 4.50 -2.12
C VAL A 92 -6.35 3.72 -2.09
N VAL A 93 -7.08 3.83 -1.00
CA VAL A 93 -8.42 3.26 -0.85
C VAL A 93 -9.41 4.40 -0.59
N LYS A 94 -10.38 4.56 -1.48
CA LYS A 94 -11.38 5.62 -1.39
C LYS A 94 -12.52 5.25 -0.44
N ASN A 95 -13.21 6.28 0.05
CA ASN A 95 -14.48 6.15 0.78
C ASN A 95 -14.42 5.22 2.01
N VAL A 96 -13.26 5.07 2.64
CA VAL A 96 -13.10 4.23 3.85
C VAL A 96 -13.74 4.85 5.09
N SER A 97 -14.02 6.15 5.05
CA SER A 97 -14.68 6.89 6.14
C SER A 97 -15.85 7.69 5.60
N TYR A 98 -16.89 7.87 6.41
CA TYR A 98 -18.00 8.78 6.09
C TYR A 98 -17.92 10.05 6.92
N TYR A 99 -18.26 11.19 6.32
CA TYR A 99 -18.28 12.48 7.00
C TYR A 99 -19.63 12.75 7.66
N ASN A 100 -19.61 13.17 8.93
CA ASN A 100 -20.81 13.57 9.66
C ASN A 100 -20.47 14.61 10.74
N LYS A 101 -21.16 15.75 10.73
CA LYS A 101 -21.07 16.80 11.79
C LYS A 101 -19.63 17.20 12.18
N GLY A 102 -18.74 17.41 11.21
CA GLY A 102 -17.36 17.85 11.49
C GLY A 102 -16.33 16.72 11.66
N TYR A 103 -16.78 15.46 11.68
CA TYR A 103 -15.92 14.31 11.91
C TYR A 103 -16.02 13.31 10.78
N TYR A 104 -14.90 12.65 10.48
CA TYR A 104 -14.89 11.43 9.69
C TYR A 104 -14.98 10.23 10.61
N PHE A 105 -15.82 9.26 10.25
CA PHE A 105 -16.04 8.02 10.97
C PHE A 105 -15.56 6.85 10.12
N HIS A 106 -14.59 6.11 10.64
CA HIS A 106 -14.06 4.91 10.02
C HIS A 106 -14.60 3.69 10.75
N ASN A 107 -15.32 2.84 10.01
CA ASN A 107 -15.72 1.53 10.49
C ASN A 107 -14.59 0.52 10.25
N PRO A 108 -14.43 -0.49 11.13
CA PRO A 108 -13.47 -1.56 10.92
C PRO A 108 -13.70 -2.24 9.57
N HIS A 109 -12.61 -2.48 8.84
CA HIS A 109 -12.60 -3.30 7.64
C HIS A 109 -11.65 -4.48 7.85
N GLU A 110 -12.10 -5.67 7.48
CA GLU A 110 -11.23 -6.83 7.43
C GLU A 110 -10.17 -6.63 6.34
N LEU A 111 -8.95 -7.05 6.65
CA LEU A 111 -7.86 -7.18 5.71
C LEU A 111 -7.83 -8.64 5.26
N GLY A 112 -7.55 -8.88 3.97
CA GLY A 112 -7.40 -10.23 3.43
C GLY A 112 -6.21 -11.01 4.00
N ILE A 113 -5.40 -10.40 4.86
CA ILE A 113 -4.22 -10.99 5.51
C ILE A 113 -4.10 -10.53 6.97
N THR A 114 -3.32 -11.27 7.76
CA THR A 114 -2.84 -10.79 9.06
C THR A 114 -1.54 -10.01 8.86
N VAL A 115 -1.54 -8.73 9.22
CA VAL A 115 -0.33 -7.89 9.24
C VAL A 115 0.32 -7.92 10.61
N LYS A 116 1.65 -8.05 10.66
CA LYS A 116 2.38 -8.11 11.93
C LYS A 116 2.28 -6.79 12.69
N LYS A 117 2.26 -5.67 11.97
CA LYS A 117 2.18 -4.32 12.53
C LYS A 117 1.37 -3.42 11.61
N LEU A 118 0.23 -2.94 12.10
CA LEU A 118 -0.57 -1.89 11.48
C LEU A 118 -0.40 -0.61 12.31
N THR A 119 0.18 0.43 11.73
CA THR A 119 0.20 1.76 12.32
C THR A 119 -0.88 2.59 11.63
N VAL A 120 -1.75 3.23 12.41
CA VAL A 120 -2.83 4.06 11.92
C VAL A 120 -2.57 5.48 12.35
N ASP A 121 -2.41 6.36 11.36
CA ASP A 121 -2.16 7.78 11.54
C ASP A 121 -3.39 8.60 11.15
N THR A 122 -3.82 9.45 12.08
CA THR A 122 -5.03 10.28 11.95
C THR A 122 -4.63 11.76 12.08
N PRO A 123 -5.18 12.67 11.27
CA PRO A 123 -4.75 14.07 11.25
C PRO A 123 -4.80 14.81 12.59
N ASP A 124 -5.67 14.39 13.51
CA ASP A 124 -5.95 15.06 14.79
C ASP A 124 -5.30 14.37 16.01
N ARG A 125 -4.66 13.20 15.85
CA ARG A 125 -4.12 12.41 16.96
C ARG A 125 -2.80 11.75 16.64
N SER A 126 -2.07 11.37 17.68
CA SER A 126 -0.85 10.59 17.52
C SER A 126 -1.11 9.21 16.90
N PRO A 127 -0.20 8.71 16.04
CA PRO A 127 -0.32 7.40 15.44
C PRO A 127 -0.49 6.27 16.47
N ARG A 128 -1.33 5.29 16.14
CA ARG A 128 -1.60 4.12 16.99
C ARG A 128 -1.16 2.85 16.29
N THR A 129 -0.48 1.96 17.02
CA THR A 129 0.01 0.70 16.46
C THR A 129 -0.77 -0.48 16.99
N HIS A 130 -1.16 -1.37 16.08
CA HIS A 130 -1.88 -2.61 16.30
C HIS A 130 -1.00 -3.77 15.81
N LEU A 131 -0.75 -4.75 16.67
CA LEU A 131 0.13 -5.88 16.33
C LEU A 131 -0.70 -7.10 15.97
N ASN A 132 -0.24 -7.87 14.99
CA ASN A 132 -0.83 -9.13 14.54
C ASN A 132 -2.35 -9.02 14.31
N THR A 133 -2.76 -7.99 13.56
CA THR A 133 -4.16 -7.70 13.27
C THR A 133 -4.49 -8.06 11.82
N ASN A 134 -5.73 -8.44 11.58
CA ASN A 134 -6.32 -8.60 10.25
C ASN A 134 -7.50 -7.64 10.04
N VAL A 135 -7.61 -6.59 10.86
CA VAL A 135 -8.72 -5.64 10.80
C VAL A 135 -8.21 -4.23 11.08
N THR A 136 -8.73 -3.25 10.33
CA THR A 136 -8.52 -1.83 10.65
C THR A 136 -9.33 -1.44 11.89
N PRO A 137 -8.83 -0.55 12.76
CA PRO A 137 -9.56 -0.19 13.97
C PRO A 137 -10.77 0.70 13.66
N SER A 138 -11.85 0.59 14.44
CA SER A 138 -12.88 1.63 14.42
C SER A 138 -12.35 2.90 15.07
N LEU A 139 -12.56 4.05 14.43
CA LEU A 139 -12.17 5.34 14.97
C LEU A 139 -12.95 6.48 14.32
N PHE A 140 -12.75 7.67 14.87
CA PHE A 140 -13.19 8.92 14.28
C PHE A 140 -12.10 9.97 14.45
N TYR A 141 -12.05 10.91 13.52
CA TYR A 141 -11.08 12.01 13.50
C TYR A 141 -11.74 13.28 12.97
N GLU A 142 -11.21 14.43 13.39
CA GLU A 142 -11.68 15.71 12.90
C GLU A 142 -11.45 15.84 11.39
N GLY A 143 -12.53 16.14 10.67
CA GLY A 143 -12.43 16.53 9.28
C GLY A 143 -11.95 17.97 9.22
N SER A 144 -10.64 18.17 9.28
CA SER A 144 -10.00 19.49 9.33
C SER A 144 -10.70 20.53 8.44
N PRO A 145 -11.15 21.66 9.00
CA PRO A 145 -11.02 22.96 8.38
C PRO A 145 -9.90 23.67 9.14
N LYS A 146 -8.65 23.43 8.75
CA LYS A 146 -7.52 24.26 9.22
C LYS A 146 -6.86 24.97 8.05
N LEU A 147 -7.66 25.78 7.35
CA LEU A 147 -7.17 27.07 6.89
C LEU A 147 -7.76 28.10 7.88
N ASN A 148 -6.99 28.49 8.88
CA ASN A 148 -7.26 29.77 9.53
C ASN A 148 -7.15 30.84 8.44
N ASP A 149 -8.12 31.75 8.39
CA ASP A 149 -8.11 33.00 7.63
C ASP A 149 -7.03 33.97 8.15
N THR A 150 -5.80 33.50 8.28
CA THR A 150 -4.62 34.33 8.48
C THR A 150 -3.61 33.94 7.42
N LEU A 151 -3.86 34.40 6.20
CA LEU A 151 -2.78 34.73 5.28
C LEU A 151 -1.97 35.86 5.96
N PRO A 152 -0.70 35.66 6.36
CA PRO A 152 0.26 36.70 6.06
C PRO A 152 0.48 36.62 4.54
N ALA A 153 -0.02 37.62 3.83
CA ALA A 153 0.49 37.95 2.52
C ALA A 153 2.00 38.16 2.66
N ASN A 154 2.81 37.50 1.82
CA ASN A 154 4.28 37.36 1.88
C ASN A 154 4.72 36.08 2.64
N ASN A 155 5.39 35.11 2.01
CA ASN A 155 6.73 35.25 1.46
C ASN A 155 6.98 34.24 0.34
N SER A 156 7.58 34.77 -0.71
CA SER A 156 8.18 34.08 -1.85
C SER A 156 9.10 32.92 -1.44
N LEU A 157 8.84 31.72 -1.97
CA LEU A 157 9.83 30.63 -2.06
C LEU A 157 9.43 29.59 -3.13
N LEU A 158 8.95 30.08 -4.27
CA LEU A 158 8.88 29.34 -5.53
C LEU A 158 9.81 30.02 -6.55
N ALA A 159 11.10 29.74 -6.37
CA ALA A 159 12.24 29.84 -7.28
C ALA A 159 13.31 29.02 -6.54
N ASP A 160 13.89 27.93 -7.02
CA ASP A 160 14.18 27.44 -8.35
C ASP A 160 14.11 25.92 -8.29
N PHE A 161 13.72 25.25 -9.38
CA PHE A 161 14.35 24.01 -9.87
C PHE A 161 13.95 23.86 -11.34
N ASP A 162 14.78 24.44 -12.22
CA ASP A 162 15.02 23.92 -13.57
C ASP A 162 15.94 22.70 -13.49
#